data_AF-A0A960K7T3-F1
#
_entry.id   AF-A0A960K7T3-F1
#
_cell.length_a   1.000
_cell.length_b   1.000
_cell.length_c   1.000
_cell.angle_alpha   90.00
_cell.angle_beta   90.00
_cell.angle_gamma   90.00
#
_symmetry.space_group_name_H-M   'P 1'
#
loop_
_entity.id
_entity.type
_entity.pdbx_description
1 polymer ?
#
loop_
_entity_poly.entity_id
_entity_poly.type
_entity_poly.pdbx_seq_one_letter_code
_entity_poly.pdbx_strand_id
1 'polypeptide(L)' 'MSAVAATFEWFEVNSGWAPPDPETLDDWAAEGICRAPDDCWATWDGTCEHGLASWAVVLAAIEG' A
#
# COMPACT_ATOMS: atom_id res chain seq x y z
N MET A 1 1.99 -4.46 16.01
CA MET A 1 0.90 -3.94 15.16
C MET A 1 1.19 -4.41 13.74
N SER A 2 0.18 -4.81 12.98
CA SER A 2 0.39 -5.20 11.58
C SER A 2 0.66 -3.95 10.73
N ALA A 3 1.37 -4.09 9.62
CA ALA A 3 1.59 -2.99 8.69
C ALA A 3 0.26 -2.39 8.18
N VAL A 4 -0.76 -3.24 7.98
CA VAL A 4 -2.12 -2.80 7.61
C VAL A 4 -2.75 -1.90 8.67
N ALA A 5 -2.66 -2.27 9.96
CA ALA A 5 -3.17 -1.44 11.04
C ALA A 5 -2.42 -0.10 11.10
N ALA A 6 -1.09 -0.12 10.98
CA ALA A 6 -0.28 1.09 10.94
C ALA A 6 -0.64 1.99 9.74
N THR A 7 -0.93 1.40 8.58
CA THR A 7 -1.40 2.15 7.40
C THR A 7 -2.76 2.78 7.62
N PHE A 8 -3.71 2.09 8.26
CA PHE A 8 -5.00 2.68 8.58
C PHE A 8 -4.88 3.80 9.61
N GLU A 9 -4.04 3.66 10.65
CA GLU A 9 -3.73 4.76 11.58
C GLU A 9 -3.07 5.95 10.87
N TRP A 10 -2.22 5.68 9.87
CA TRP A 10 -1.60 6.72 9.05
C TRP A 10 -2.62 7.50 8.22
N PHE A 11 -3.68 6.85 7.70
CA PHE A 11 -4.75 7.53 6.97
C PHE A 11 -5.56 8.50 7.82
N GLU A 12 -5.73 8.23 9.11
CA GLU A 12 -6.48 9.12 10.02
C GLU A 12 -5.80 10.48 10.22
N VAL A 13 -4.48 10.54 10.02
CA VAL A 13 -3.67 11.75 10.26
C VAL A 13 -3.03 12.34 9.00
N ASN A 14 -3.15 11.67 7.85
CA ASN A 14 -2.64 12.13 6.55
C ASN A 14 -3.76 12.19 5.51
N SER A 15 -3.68 13.17 4.61
CA SER A 15 -4.63 13.38 3.51
C SER A 15 -3.90 13.48 2.18
N GLY A 16 -4.65 13.35 1.07
CA GLY A 16 -4.08 13.44 -0.28
C GLY A 16 -3.50 12.14 -0.82
N TRP A 17 -3.60 11.05 -0.06
CA TRP A 17 -3.39 9.70 -0.57
C TRP A 17 -4.53 9.32 -1.52
N ALA A 18 -4.21 8.54 -2.54
CA ALA A 18 -5.17 7.90 -3.40
C ALA A 18 -4.64 6.51 -3.77
N PRO A 19 -5.50 5.47 -3.79
CA PRO A 19 -5.09 4.20 -4.34
C PRO A 19 -4.69 4.38 -5.82
N PRO A 20 -3.68 3.61 -6.29
CA PRO A 20 -3.33 3.57 -7.70
C PRO A 20 -4.50 3.06 -8.53
N ASP A 21 -4.54 3.44 -9.81
CA ASP A 21 -5.48 2.84 -10.75
C ASP A 21 -5.13 1.36 -11.02
N PRO A 22 -6.08 0.55 -11.54
CA PRO A 22 -5.84 -0.87 -11.78
C PRO A 22 -4.71 -1.17 -12.77
N GLU A 23 -4.51 -0.32 -13.79
CA GLU A 23 -3.45 -0.52 -14.79
C GLU A 23 -2.06 -0.37 -14.15
N THR A 24 -1.90 0.65 -13.31
CA THR A 24 -0.69 0.86 -12.50
C THR A 24 -0.43 -0.32 -11.54
N LEU A 25 -1.48 -0.88 -10.93
CA LEU A 25 -1.34 -2.06 -10.06
C LEU A 25 -0.90 -3.30 -10.83
N ASP A 26 -1.44 -3.53 -12.02
CA ASP A 26 -1.08 -4.67 -12.87
C ASP A 26 0.40 -4.60 -13.31
N ASP A 27 0.87 -3.41 -13.68
CA ASP A 27 2.27 -3.17 -14.03
C ASP A 27 3.20 -3.48 -12.83
N TRP A 28 2.86 -2.97 -11.65
CA TRP A 28 3.61 -3.22 -10.43
C TRP A 28 3.59 -4.70 -10.01
N ALA A 29 2.45 -5.37 -10.17
CA ALA A 29 2.31 -6.80 -9.92
C ALA A 29 3.24 -7.63 -10.81
N ALA A 30 3.37 -7.27 -12.10
CA ALA A 30 4.27 -7.94 -13.03
C ALA A 30 5.75 -7.81 -12.62
N GLU A 31 6.10 -6.72 -11.95
CA GLU A 31 7.45 -6.46 -11.43
C GLU A 31 7.66 -6.94 -9.98
N GLY A 32 6.61 -7.42 -9.31
CA GLY A 32 6.66 -7.89 -7.92
C GLY A 32 6.89 -6.77 -6.89
N ILE A 33 6.62 -5.53 -7.27
CA ILE A 33 6.76 -4.33 -6.43
C ILE A 33 5.39 -3.70 -6.22
N CYS A 34 5.26 -2.80 -5.23
CA CYS A 34 4.06 -1.99 -5.07
C CYS A 34 4.37 -0.82 -4.13
N ARG A 35 3.83 0.37 -4.40
CA ARG A 35 3.98 1.50 -3.45
C ARG A 35 3.07 1.34 -2.25
N ALA A 36 3.49 1.89 -1.12
CA ALA A 36 2.65 2.18 0.03
C ALA A 36 1.95 3.56 -0.16
N PRO A 37 0.96 3.91 0.69
CA PRO A 37 0.21 5.15 0.54
C PRO A 37 0.97 6.46 0.77
N ASP A 38 2.18 6.36 1.31
CA ASP A 38 3.15 7.45 1.45
C ASP A 38 4.08 7.59 0.24
N ASP A 39 3.73 6.95 -0.89
CA ASP A 39 4.53 6.84 -2.11
C ASP A 39 5.87 6.09 -1.96
N CYS A 40 6.16 5.49 -0.80
CA CYS A 40 7.36 4.70 -0.59
C CYS A 40 7.24 3.32 -1.26
N TRP A 41 8.35 2.80 -1.78
CA TRP A 41 8.37 1.48 -2.43
C TRP A 41 8.43 0.34 -1.43
N ALA A 42 7.72 -0.74 -1.76
CA ALA A 42 7.75 -2.03 -1.07
C ALA A 42 7.71 -3.18 -2.09
N THR A 43 7.87 -4.42 -1.60
CA THR A 43 7.48 -5.60 -2.39
C THR A 43 5.96 -5.66 -2.54
N TRP A 44 5.47 -6.38 -3.54
CA TRP A 44 4.03 -6.52 -3.83
C TRP A 44 3.19 -6.81 -2.57
N ASP A 45 3.56 -7.81 -1.78
CA ASP A 45 2.88 -8.24 -0.55
C ASP A 45 3.54 -7.72 0.74
N GLY A 46 4.37 -6.68 0.62
CA GLY A 46 5.28 -6.27 1.68
C GLY A 46 4.90 -5.00 2.44
N THR A 47 5.94 -4.42 3.05
CA THR A 47 5.88 -3.20 3.85
C THR A 47 7.05 -2.32 3.44
N CYS A 48 6.81 -1.01 3.34
CA CYS A 48 7.86 -0.04 3.03
C CYS A 48 8.78 0.23 4.24
N GLU A 49 9.86 0.98 4.05
CA GLU A 49 10.80 1.30 5.14
C GLU A 49 10.20 2.13 6.28
N HIS A 50 9.10 2.86 6.01
CA HIS A 50 8.37 3.62 7.03
C HIS A 50 7.35 2.76 7.81
N GLY A 51 7.23 1.47 7.49
CA GLY A 51 6.35 0.54 8.20
C GLY A 51 4.91 0.47 7.68
N LEU A 52 4.62 1.06 6.51
CA LEU A 52 3.30 1.03 5.88
C LEU A 52 3.17 -0.15 4.91
N ALA A 53 2.01 -0.80 4.89
CA ALA A 53 1.69 -1.85 3.93
C ALA A 53 1.62 -1.30 2.50
N SER A 54 2.00 -2.13 1.51
CA SER A 54 1.81 -1.83 0.10
C SER A 54 0.33 -1.68 -0.26
N TRP A 55 0.01 -0.95 -1.33
CA TRP A 55 -1.35 -0.80 -1.82
C TRP A 55 -2.03 -2.13 -2.12
N ALA A 56 -1.32 -3.12 -2.65
CA ALA A 56 -1.86 -4.46 -2.90
C ALA A 56 -2.37 -5.13 -1.60
N VAL A 57 -1.60 -5.03 -0.51
CA VAL A 57 -2.01 -5.57 0.79
C VAL A 57 -3.17 -4.77 1.39
N VAL A 58 -3.14 -3.43 1.26
CA VAL A 58 -4.20 -2.55 1.75
C VAL A 58 -5.53 -2.82 1.04
N LEU A 59 -5.52 -2.92 -0.29
CA LEU A 59 -6.72 -3.18 -1.09
C LEU A 59 -7.31 -4.56 -0.79
N ALA A 60 -6.45 -5.60 -0.71
CA ALA A 60 -6.90 -6.93 -0.31
C ALA A 60 -7.55 -6.97 1.09
N ALA A 61 -7.12 -6.08 2.01
CA ALA A 61 -7.73 -5.97 3.33
C ALA A 61 -9.07 -5.21 3.33
N ILE A 62 -9.28 -4.31 2.36
CA ILE A 62 -10.53 -3.55 2.20
C ILE A 62 -11.59 -4.35 1.45
N GLU A 63 -11.18 -5.15 0.45
CA GLU A 63 -12.05 -5.99 -0.37
C GLU A 63 -12.47 -7.30 0.31
N GLY A 64 -11.99 -7.55 1.54
CA GLY A 64 -12.23 -8.74 2.35
C GLY A 64 -13.65 -8.92 2.88
#